data_AF-A0A3Q3IPS4-F1
#
_entry.id   AF-A0A3Q3IPS4-F1
#
_cell.length_a   1.000
_cell.length_b   1.000
_cell.length_c   1.000
_cell.angle_alpha   90.00
_cell.angle_beta   90.00
_cell.angle_gamma   90.00
#
_symmetry.space_group_name_H-M   'P 1'
#
loop_
_entity.id
_entity.type
_entity.pdbx_description
1 polymer ?
#
loop_
_entity_poly.entity_id
_entity_poly.type
_entity_poly.pdbx_seq_one_letter_code
_entity_poly.pdbx_strand_id
1 'polypeptide(L)'
;MQNLKLVEDTLDTLIKSCAQQLFAITDNLENSAYPFTPHPGDISQLGAFQEQTVIVVKAPEESKLEIPAPTEDSIQVHLIGEKGPIMALTSEISSGDAASEEKSRCFVTLEEGRIKTATLHTG
;
A
#
# COMPACT_ATOMS: atom_id res chain seq x y z
N MET A 1 32.66 17.10 -23.43
CA MET A 1 31.53 16.27 -23.90
C MET A 1 31.73 14.77 -23.68
N GLN A 2 32.93 14.20 -23.87
CA GLN A 2 33.15 12.75 -23.72
C GLN A 2 33.02 12.23 -22.27
N ASN A 3 33.44 13.01 -21.28
CA ASN A 3 33.33 12.61 -19.86
C ASN A 3 31.86 12.49 -19.40
N LEU A 4 31.00 13.41 -19.84
CA LEU A 4 29.58 13.38 -19.48
C LEU A 4 28.86 12.17 -20.09
N LYS A 5 29.19 11.81 -21.34
CA LYS A 5 28.65 10.61 -22.00
C LYS A 5 29.07 9.33 -21.29
N LEU A 6 30.34 9.23 -20.87
CA LEU A 6 30.81 8.06 -20.13
C LEU A 6 30.13 7.90 -18.76
N VAL A 7 29.87 9.02 -18.08
CA VAL A 7 29.13 9.01 -16.80
C VAL A 7 27.67 8.60 -17.03
N GLU A 8 27.02 9.11 -18.07
CA GLU A 8 25.66 8.74 -18.50
C GLU A 8 25.57 7.24 -18.82
N ASP A 9 26.48 6.72 -19.65
CA ASP A 9 26.52 5.30 -20.03
C ASP A 9 26.73 4.38 -18.81
N THR A 10 27.56 4.82 -17.86
CA THR A 10 27.81 4.09 -16.62
C THR A 10 26.56 4.06 -15.74
N LEU A 11 25.88 5.20 -15.59
CA LEU A 11 24.67 5.30 -14.79
C LEU A 11 23.54 4.45 -15.40
N ASP A 12 23.36 4.50 -16.71
CA ASP A 12 22.38 3.68 -17.43
C ASP A 12 22.62 2.18 -17.23
N THR A 13 23.90 1.76 -17.24
CA THR A 13 24.26 0.36 -16.99
C THR A 13 23.91 -0.06 -15.57
N LEU A 14 24.17 0.80 -14.58
CA LEU A 14 23.84 0.53 -13.18
C LEU A 14 22.32 0.48 -12.95
N ILE A 15 21.56 1.40 -13.55
CA ILE A 15 20.08 1.41 -13.48
C ILE A 15 19.52 0.12 -14.10
N LYS A 16 20.01 -0.28 -15.27
CA LYS A 16 19.59 -1.52 -15.93
C LYS A 16 19.89 -2.75 -15.07
N SER A 17 21.09 -2.83 -14.49
CA SER A 17 21.44 -3.95 -13.61
C SER A 17 20.56 -4.00 -12.35
N CYS A 18 20.28 -2.84 -11.74
CA CYS A 18 19.40 -2.75 -10.59
C CYS A 18 17.96 -3.20 -10.93
N ALA A 19 17.41 -2.72 -12.05
CA ALA A 19 16.09 -3.12 -12.51
C ALA A 19 16.00 -4.63 -12.78
N GLN A 20 17.02 -5.21 -13.43
CA GLN A 20 17.09 -6.65 -13.68
C GLN A 20 17.12 -7.47 -12.39
N GLN A 21 17.83 -7.01 -11.36
CA GLN A 21 17.85 -7.66 -10.06
C GLN A 21 16.48 -7.62 -9.38
N LEU A 22 15.78 -6.49 -9.44
CA LEU A 22 14.42 -6.37 -8.91
C LEU A 22 13.47 -7.35 -9.62
N PHE A 23 13.48 -7.39 -10.96
CA PHE A 23 12.63 -8.32 -11.73
C PHE A 23 12.92 -9.79 -11.41
N ALA A 24 14.20 -10.17 -11.29
CA ALA A 24 14.56 -11.54 -10.94
C ALA A 24 14.02 -11.98 -9.57
N ILE A 25 13.87 -11.04 -8.63
CA ILE A 25 13.32 -11.30 -7.29
C ILE A 25 11.78 -11.32 -7.34
N THR A 26 11.15 -10.42 -8.11
CA THR A 26 9.69 -10.26 -8.12
C THR A 26 8.97 -11.24 -9.05
N ASP A 27 9.55 -11.60 -10.20
CA ASP A 27 8.97 -12.55 -11.18
C ASP A 27 9.26 -14.02 -10.83
N ASN A 28 10.05 -14.28 -9.77
CA ASN A 28 10.29 -15.64 -9.34
C ASN A 28 8.98 -16.24 -8.75
N LEU A 29 8.44 -17.26 -9.42
CA LEU A 29 7.21 -17.93 -9.03
C LEU A 29 7.30 -18.56 -7.63
N GLU A 30 8.50 -18.95 -7.18
CA GLU A 30 8.72 -19.41 -5.79
C GLU A 30 8.56 -18.28 -4.76
N ASN A 31 8.82 -17.03 -5.15
CA ASN A 31 8.59 -15.84 -4.32
C ASN A 31 7.14 -15.36 -4.39
N SER A 32 6.38 -15.73 -5.42
CA SER A 32 4.93 -15.45 -5.52
C SER A 32 4.13 -16.08 -4.36
N ALA A 33 4.63 -17.19 -3.82
CA ALA A 33 4.07 -17.85 -2.64
C ALA A 33 4.36 -17.11 -1.32
N TYR A 34 5.36 -16.21 -1.30
CA TYR A 34 5.57 -15.29 -0.19
C TYR A 34 4.79 -14.00 -0.46
N PRO A 35 3.72 -13.71 0.28
CA PRO A 35 3.05 -12.44 0.14
C PRO A 35 4.05 -11.33 0.51
N PHE A 36 4.43 -10.51 -0.48
CA PHE A 36 5.17 -9.24 -0.25
C PHE A 36 4.35 -8.24 0.58
N THR A 37 3.11 -8.59 0.92
CA THR A 37 2.28 -7.84 1.85
C THR A 37 2.76 -8.17 3.26
N PRO A 38 3.28 -7.18 4.02
CA PRO A 38 3.55 -7.37 5.43
C PRO A 38 2.31 -8.02 6.07
N HIS A 39 2.51 -8.98 6.97
CA HIS A 39 1.36 -9.46 7.71
C HIS A 39 0.72 -8.24 8.39
N PRO A 40 -0.61 -8.12 8.43
CA PRO A 40 -1.23 -6.93 8.98
C PRO A 40 -0.74 -6.61 10.41
N GLY A 41 -0.32 -7.63 11.17
CA GLY A 41 0.35 -7.48 12.45
C GLY A 41 1.72 -6.77 12.42
N ASP A 42 2.49 -6.84 11.34
CA ASP A 42 3.80 -6.17 11.21
C ASP A 42 3.66 -4.66 11.14
N ILE A 43 2.61 -4.17 10.45
CA ILE A 43 2.31 -2.74 10.31
C ILE A 43 1.89 -2.17 11.66
N SER A 44 1.15 -2.94 12.46
CA SER A 44 0.71 -2.55 13.80
C SER A 44 1.86 -2.38 14.83
N GLN A 45 3.04 -2.93 14.52
CA GLN A 45 4.24 -2.83 15.36
C GLN A 45 5.09 -1.60 15.02
N LEU A 46 4.84 -0.93 13.89
CA LEU A 46 5.54 0.29 13.54
C LEU A 46 5.06 1.44 14.44
N GLY A 47 5.96 1.98 15.28
CA GLY A 47 5.64 3.10 16.17
C GLY A 47 5.15 4.37 15.46
N ALA A 48 5.44 4.51 14.16
CA ALA A 48 4.99 5.64 13.35
C ALA A 48 3.46 5.73 13.19
N PHE A 49 2.74 4.62 13.40
CA PHE A 49 1.30 4.54 13.19
C PHE A 49 0.49 4.51 14.49
N GLN A 50 1.12 4.76 15.64
CA GLN A 50 0.41 4.82 16.92
C GLN A 50 -0.61 5.95 16.92
N GLU A 51 -1.80 5.65 17.44
CA GLU A 51 -2.97 6.55 17.53
C GLU A 51 -3.48 7.01 16.15
N GLN A 52 -3.25 6.21 15.11
CA GLN A 52 -3.72 6.47 13.74
C GLN A 52 -4.59 5.33 13.22
N THR A 53 -5.54 5.70 12.35
CA THR A 53 -6.29 4.74 11.54
C THR A 53 -5.49 4.42 10.29
N VAL A 54 -5.12 3.15 10.10
CA VAL A 54 -4.35 2.69 8.95
C VAL A 54 -5.23 1.94 7.97
N ILE A 55 -5.14 2.30 6.70
CA ILE A 55 -5.83 1.62 5.59
C ILE A 55 -4.79 0.90 4.74
N VAL A 56 -4.92 -0.41 4.61
CA VAL A 56 -4.11 -1.22 3.69
C VAL A 56 -4.93 -1.50 2.44
N VAL A 57 -4.42 -1.06 1.29
CA VAL A 57 -5.06 -1.24 -0.01
C VAL A 57 -4.20 -2.17 -0.88
N LYS A 58 -4.81 -3.24 -1.38
CA LYS A 58 -4.26 -4.12 -2.40
C LYS A 58 -5.12 -3.97 -3.66
N ALA A 59 -4.52 -3.43 -4.70
CA ALA A 59 -5.19 -3.13 -5.96
C ALA A 59 -4.41 -3.75 -7.13
N PRO A 60 -5.09 -4.11 -8.24
CA PRO A 60 -4.41 -4.56 -9.46
C PRO A 60 -3.61 -3.43 -10.10
N GLU A 61 -2.77 -3.79 -11.07
CA GLU A 61 -2.07 -2.81 -11.91
C GLU A 61 -3.05 -1.82 -12.57
N GLU A 62 -2.55 -0.63 -12.88
CA GLU A 62 -3.33 0.46 -13.49
C GLU A 62 -4.48 0.99 -12.62
N SER A 63 -4.54 0.62 -11.34
CA SER A 63 -5.48 1.23 -10.40
C SER A 63 -5.13 2.69 -10.11
N LYS A 64 -6.15 3.54 -9.98
CA LYS A 64 -6.02 4.97 -9.70
C LYS A 64 -6.47 5.26 -8.27
N LEU A 65 -5.69 6.10 -7.59
CA LEU A 65 -6.03 6.69 -6.31
C LEU A 65 -6.18 8.19 -6.50
N GLU A 66 -7.39 8.69 -6.29
CA GLU A 66 -7.69 10.13 -6.37
C GLU A 66 -8.12 10.65 -5.00
N ILE A 67 -7.63 11.82 -4.63
CA ILE A 67 -8.02 12.52 -3.40
C ILE A 67 -8.67 13.83 -3.86
N PRO A 68 -10.01 13.88 -4.02
CA PRO A 68 -10.70 15.12 -4.32
C PRO A 68 -10.50 16.16 -3.21
N ALA A 69 -10.75 17.43 -3.55
CA ALA A 69 -10.72 18.49 -2.57
C ALA A 69 -11.69 18.17 -1.42
N PRO A 70 -11.29 18.34 -0.15
CA PRO A 70 -12.17 18.11 0.99
C PRO A 70 -13.43 18.96 0.88
N THR A 71 -14.55 18.36 1.28
CA THR A 71 -15.83 19.05 1.48
C THR A 71 -15.92 19.54 2.93
N GLU A 72 -16.90 20.40 3.22
CA GLU A 72 -17.14 20.90 4.59
C GLU A 72 -17.34 19.74 5.61
N ASP A 73 -17.94 18.63 5.16
CA ASP A 73 -18.34 17.53 6.02
C ASP A 73 -17.44 16.29 5.93
N SER A 74 -16.60 16.17 4.89
CA SER A 74 -15.84 14.93 4.66
C SER A 74 -14.59 15.07 3.77
N ILE A 75 -13.62 14.20 4.03
CA ILE A 75 -12.49 13.91 3.15
C ILE A 75 -12.81 12.59 2.44
N GLN A 76 -12.62 12.55 1.12
CA GLN A 76 -12.90 11.38 0.31
C GLN A 76 -11.62 10.86 -0.34
N VAL A 77 -11.57 9.55 -0.54
CA VAL A 77 -10.52 8.87 -1.29
C VAL A 77 -11.22 7.98 -2.29
N HIS A 78 -10.93 8.16 -3.57
CA HIS A 78 -11.47 7.33 -4.64
C HIS A 78 -10.43 6.29 -5.04
N LEU A 79 -10.81 5.02 -4.97
CA LEU A 79 -10.02 3.89 -5.44
C LEU A 79 -10.71 3.29 -6.66
N ILE A 80 -10.06 3.37 -7.81
CA ILE A 80 -10.62 2.96 -9.10
C ILE A 80 -9.74 1.85 -9.68
N GLY A 81 -10.28 0.64 -9.76
CA GLY A 81 -9.57 -0.52 -10.31
C GLY A 81 -9.99 -0.77 -11.76
N GLU A 82 -9.02 -0.88 -12.68
CA GLU A 82 -9.31 -1.15 -14.10
C GLU A 82 -9.30 -2.65 -14.44
N LYS A 83 -8.44 -3.43 -13.78
CA LYS A 83 -8.13 -4.83 -14.14
C LYS A 83 -8.40 -5.84 -13.03
N GLY A 84 -9.32 -5.56 -12.12
CA GLY A 84 -9.70 -6.50 -11.06
C GLY A 84 -10.23 -5.85 -9.79
N PRO A 85 -10.56 -6.67 -8.78
CA PRO A 85 -11.08 -6.17 -7.51
C PRO A 85 -9.99 -5.51 -6.68
N ILE A 86 -10.38 -4.46 -5.96
CA ILE A 86 -9.55 -3.82 -4.94
C ILE A 86 -9.94 -4.41 -3.58
N MET A 87 -8.95 -4.83 -2.81
CA MET A 87 -9.11 -5.24 -1.42
C MET A 87 -8.60 -4.13 -0.52
N ALA A 88 -9.42 -3.72 0.45
CA ALA A 88 -9.03 -2.73 1.43
C ALA A 88 -9.38 -3.19 2.85
N LEU A 89 -8.44 -3.01 3.77
CA LEU A 89 -8.57 -3.35 5.18
C LEU A 89 -8.23 -2.13 6.03
N THR A 90 -8.77 -2.06 7.24
CA THR A 90 -8.50 -0.98 8.19
C THR A 90 -8.16 -1.50 9.57
N SER A 91 -7.31 -0.78 10.31
CA SER A 91 -7.01 -1.06 11.70
C SER A 91 -6.82 0.25 12.48
N GLU A 92 -7.29 0.25 13.72
CA GLU A 92 -7.09 1.35 14.67
C GLU A 92 -5.93 0.99 15.58
N ILE A 93 -4.77 1.61 15.37
CA ILE A 93 -3.58 1.28 16.14
C ILE A 93 -3.58 2.15 17.40
N SER A 94 -4.02 1.59 18.52
CA SER A 94 -4.01 2.29 19.82
C SER A 94 -2.64 2.21 20.51
N SER A 95 -2.27 3.30 21.19
CA SER A 95 -1.12 3.33 22.08
C SER A 95 -1.53 2.85 23.48
N GLY A 96 -1.35 1.54 23.76
CA GLY A 96 -1.22 0.98 25.11
C GLY A 96 -2.47 0.35 25.76
N ASP A 97 -2.44 -0.97 25.97
CA ASP A 97 -2.16 -1.61 27.29
C ASP A 97 -2.02 -3.13 27.10
N ALA A 98 -1.03 -3.74 27.78
CA ALA A 98 -0.57 -5.12 27.60
C ALA A 98 -1.56 -6.23 28.06
N ALA A 99 -2.86 -5.93 28.10
CA ALA A 99 -3.90 -6.84 28.59
C ALA A 99 -5.00 -7.18 27.54
N SER A 100 -4.97 -6.59 26.34
CA SER A 100 -5.88 -6.94 25.24
C SER A 100 -5.15 -7.15 23.90
N GLU A 101 -3.97 -7.77 23.96
CA GLU A 101 -2.96 -7.75 22.89
C GLU A 101 -3.37 -8.42 21.56
N GLU A 102 -4.41 -9.25 21.55
CA GLU A 102 -4.78 -10.01 20.34
C GLU A 102 -5.94 -9.39 19.53
N LYS A 103 -6.72 -8.45 20.09
CA LYS A 103 -7.94 -7.96 19.43
C LYS A 103 -7.84 -6.55 18.86
N SER A 104 -6.95 -5.70 19.38
CA SER A 104 -6.85 -4.29 18.98
C SER A 104 -5.93 -4.03 17.77
N ARG A 105 -5.23 -5.04 17.26
CA ARG A 105 -4.23 -4.90 16.18
C ARG A 105 -4.55 -5.71 14.93
N CYS A 106 -5.77 -6.22 14.83
CA CYS A 106 -6.20 -6.95 13.65
C CYS A 106 -6.73 -5.98 12.59
N PHE A 107 -6.35 -6.21 11.34
CA PHE A 107 -6.94 -5.52 10.21
C PHE A 107 -8.28 -6.16 9.90
N VAL A 108 -9.32 -5.33 9.83
CA VAL A 108 -10.70 -5.72 9.51
C VAL A 108 -11.09 -5.19 8.14
N THR A 109 -12.19 -5.67 7.57
CA THR A 109 -12.72 -5.11 6.33
C THR A 109 -13.24 -3.69 6.57
N LEU A 110 -13.29 -2.86 5.51
CA LEU A 110 -13.74 -1.47 5.66
C LEU A 110 -15.17 -1.34 6.21
N GLU A 111 -16.05 -2.31 5.89
CA GLU A 111 -17.42 -2.39 6.37
C GLU A 111 -17.54 -2.64 7.89
N GLU A 112 -16.55 -3.31 8.49
CA GLU A 112 -16.46 -3.56 9.93
C GLU A 112 -15.80 -2.39 10.68
N GLY A 113 -15.11 -1.51 9.96
CA GLY A 113 -14.39 -0.36 10.50
C GLY A 113 -15.25 0.91 10.62
N ARG A 114 -14.58 2.02 10.92
CA ARG A 114 -15.19 3.36 11.04
C ARG A 114 -15.29 4.11 9.70
N ILE A 115 -14.67 3.56 8.66
CA ILE A 115 -14.55 4.18 7.35
C ILE A 115 -15.79 3.88 6.54
N LYS A 116 -16.44 4.93 6.04
CA LYS A 116 -17.61 4.78 5.17
C LYS A 116 -17.16 4.49 3.74
N THR A 117 -17.65 3.40 3.17
CA THR A 117 -17.41 3.04 1.77
C THR A 117 -18.66 3.23 0.93
N ALA A 118 -18.51 3.74 -0.29
CA ALA A 118 -19.57 3.82 -1.27
C ALA A 118 -19.00 3.50 -2.66
N THR A 119 -19.82 2.92 -3.53
CA THR A 119 -19.44 2.66 -4.92
C THR A 119 -19.37 3.99 -5.67
N LEU A 120 -18.25 4.24 -6.34
CA LEU A 120 -18.11 5.39 -7.22
C LEU A 120 -18.80 5.07 -8.56
N HIS A 121 -19.86 5.78 -8.88
CA HIS A 121 -20.49 5.71 -10.20
C HIS A 121 -19.78 6.70 -11.13
N THR A 122 -18.80 6.22 -11.89
CA THR A 122 -18.20 7.00 -12.97
C THR A 122 -19.17 6.94 -14.16
N GLY A 123 -19.76 8.08 -14.52
CA GLY A 123 -20.73 8.21 -15.62
C GLY A 123 -20.09 8.21 -17.01
#